data_AF-A0ABD7ZHL6-F1
#
_entry.id   AF-A0ABD7ZHL6-F1
#
_cell.length_a   1.000
_cell.length_b   1.000
_cell.length_c   1.000
_cell.angle_alpha   90.00
_cell.angle_beta   90.00
_cell.angle_gamma   90.00
#
_symmetry.space_group_name_H-M   'P 1'
#
loop_
_entity.id
_entity.type
_entity.pdbx_description
1 polymer ?
#
loop_
_entity_poly.entity_id
_entity_poly.type
_entity_poly.pdbx_seq_one_letter_code
_entity_poly.pdbx_strand_id
1 'polypeptide(L)'
;MLSAILHGKKTGSGLAGTRLKIGETQGAEDILTSSVFERIAYLPDEVFSLFIQNLLNGYDFGHLYEIEFWPYWEINNARIEPDVVLFNQMQQTIIVEAKRYDNTQQQYAYQLANEIQAAYNNEINDPILLTVGGMHEYSAKNKKQLKKQIDDILQARNLEITYQLYVKSWQDIYLTLEQAIKEDKAQFLQRLLSDIREAYDWHDIRYKPYQWLKELKEQKITYTEYPQLIKQKNTWIQLKPINLTHEKFPSFLGEC
;
A
#
# COMPACT_ATOMS: atom_id res chain seq x y z
N MET A 1 -1.55 9.08 -2.12
CA MET A 1 -2.52 9.64 -3.07
C MET A 1 -2.04 10.94 -3.73
N LEU A 2 -1.40 11.86 -3.00
CA LEU A 2 -0.96 13.12 -3.60
C LEU A 2 0.02 12.86 -4.75
N SER A 3 0.96 11.94 -4.57
CA SER A 3 1.92 11.52 -5.59
C SER A 3 1.19 11.01 -6.84
N ALA A 4 0.15 10.17 -6.71
CA ALA A 4 -0.64 9.71 -7.85
C ALA A 4 -1.27 10.88 -8.63
N ILE A 5 -1.82 11.87 -7.91
CA ILE A 5 -2.43 13.06 -8.52
C ILE A 5 -1.39 13.90 -9.25
N LEU A 6 -0.22 14.12 -8.63
CA LEU A 6 0.90 14.88 -9.20
C LEU A 6 1.48 14.21 -10.45
N HIS A 7 1.54 12.88 -10.47
CA HIS A 7 2.04 12.08 -11.61
C HIS A 7 0.95 11.79 -12.66
N GLY A 8 -0.18 12.49 -12.60
CA GLY A 8 -1.21 12.40 -13.65
C GLY A 8 -2.03 11.11 -13.64
N LYS A 9 -1.92 10.26 -12.60
CA LYS A 9 -2.71 9.04 -12.38
C LYS A 9 -4.15 9.36 -11.93
N LYS A 10 -4.72 10.45 -12.44
CA LYS A 10 -5.99 11.07 -11.99
C LYS A 10 -7.23 10.26 -12.36
N THR A 11 -7.14 9.40 -13.37
CA THR A 11 -8.27 8.57 -13.85
C THR A 11 -8.75 7.57 -12.80
N GLY A 12 -7.88 7.12 -11.91
CA GLY A 12 -8.22 6.19 -10.83
C GLY A 12 -8.95 6.83 -9.64
N SER A 13 -8.97 8.16 -9.55
CA SER A 13 -9.43 8.89 -8.35
C SER A 13 -10.95 9.03 -8.27
N GLY A 14 -11.66 8.67 -9.35
CA GLY A 14 -13.09 8.97 -9.49
C GLY A 14 -13.43 10.45 -9.74
N LEU A 15 -12.44 11.36 -9.74
CA LEU A 15 -12.65 12.80 -9.94
C LEU A 15 -12.92 13.20 -11.41
N ALA A 16 -12.77 12.27 -12.36
CA ALA A 16 -12.94 12.52 -13.80
C ALA A 16 -14.43 12.62 -14.27
N GLY A 17 -15.37 12.91 -13.35
CA GLY A 17 -16.72 13.33 -13.72
C GLY A 17 -17.70 12.22 -14.16
N THR A 18 -17.28 10.95 -14.17
CA THR A 18 -18.20 9.83 -14.44
C THR A 18 -18.31 8.96 -13.20
N ARG A 19 -19.56 8.66 -12.78
CA ARG A 19 -19.93 7.62 -11.79
C ARG A 19 -19.49 6.23 -12.29
N LEU A 20 -18.20 5.99 -12.49
CA LEU A 20 -17.65 4.66 -12.57
C LEU A 20 -17.43 4.18 -11.13
N LYS A 21 -17.78 2.92 -10.85
CA LYS A 21 -17.29 2.30 -9.62
C LYS A 21 -15.78 2.32 -9.72
N ILE A 22 -15.11 2.94 -8.76
CA ILE A 22 -13.65 3.17 -8.78
C ILE A 22 -12.86 1.82 -8.75
N GLY A 23 -13.55 0.73 -8.40
CA GLY A 23 -13.19 -0.65 -8.69
C GLY A 23 -12.77 -0.93 -10.15
N GLU A 24 -13.31 -0.18 -11.09
CA GLU A 24 -13.25 -0.46 -12.55
C GLU A 24 -12.42 0.60 -13.31
N THR A 25 -11.89 1.62 -12.63
CA THR A 25 -11.17 2.73 -13.29
C THR A 25 -9.67 2.47 -13.41
N GLN A 26 -9.11 2.72 -14.60
CA GLN A 26 -7.67 2.74 -14.84
C GLN A 26 -6.95 3.68 -13.87
N GLY A 27 -5.87 3.22 -13.22
CA GLY A 27 -5.08 4.00 -12.26
C GLY A 27 -5.53 3.90 -10.80
N ALA A 28 -6.53 3.08 -10.49
CA ALA A 28 -6.90 2.82 -9.09
C ALA A 28 -5.82 2.03 -8.33
N GLU A 29 -5.01 1.23 -9.02
CA GLU A 29 -3.84 0.56 -8.45
C GLU A 29 -2.79 1.58 -7.99
N ASP A 30 -2.41 2.53 -8.85
CA ASP A 30 -1.48 3.62 -8.53
C ASP A 30 -1.93 4.44 -7.30
N ILE A 31 -3.24 4.65 -7.18
CA ILE A 31 -3.82 5.38 -6.04
C ILE A 31 -3.76 4.55 -4.76
N LEU A 32 -4.05 3.25 -4.81
CA LEU A 32 -3.85 2.37 -3.66
C LEU A 32 -2.39 2.41 -3.22
N THR A 33 -1.47 2.19 -4.15
CA THR A 33 -0.02 2.18 -3.88
C THR A 33 0.44 3.48 -3.22
N SER A 34 0.14 4.63 -3.83
CA SER A 34 0.52 5.91 -3.22
C SER A 34 -0.21 6.22 -1.93
N SER A 35 -1.46 5.76 -1.75
CA SER A 35 -2.18 5.97 -0.49
C SER A 35 -1.54 5.18 0.65
N VAL A 36 -0.93 4.03 0.37
CA VAL A 36 -0.24 3.22 1.38
C VAL A 36 1.18 3.72 1.62
N PHE A 37 2.00 3.80 0.56
CA PHE A 37 3.42 4.06 0.69
C PHE A 37 3.74 5.51 1.10
N GLU A 38 2.90 6.50 0.76
CA GLU A 38 3.07 7.86 1.32
C GLU A 38 2.90 7.87 2.84
N ARG A 39 1.97 7.07 3.38
CA ARG A 39 1.78 6.98 4.83
C ARG A 39 2.91 6.23 5.49
N ILE A 40 3.39 5.14 4.88
CA ILE A 40 4.58 4.42 5.36
C ILE A 40 5.79 5.37 5.45
N ALA A 41 5.95 6.28 4.49
CA ALA A 41 7.04 7.26 4.50
C ALA A 41 6.96 8.30 5.64
N TYR A 42 5.82 8.43 6.32
CA TYR A 42 5.66 9.33 7.47
C TYR A 42 5.87 8.64 8.81
N LEU A 43 6.21 7.35 8.81
CA LEU A 43 6.51 6.64 10.05
C LEU A 43 7.78 7.21 10.70
N PRO A 44 7.84 7.27 12.04
CA PRO A 44 9.10 7.49 12.74
C PRO A 44 10.12 6.42 12.34
N ASP A 45 11.39 6.82 12.26
CA ASP A 45 12.53 5.99 11.85
C ASP A 45 12.52 4.58 12.48
N GLU A 46 12.26 4.48 13.77
CA GLU A 46 12.28 3.18 14.46
C GLU A 46 11.08 2.30 14.13
N VAL A 47 9.93 2.91 13.88
CA VAL A 47 8.73 2.19 13.45
C VAL A 47 8.88 1.72 12.00
N PHE A 48 9.46 2.56 11.14
CA PHE A 48 9.77 2.20 9.76
C PHE A 48 10.78 1.04 9.71
N SER A 49 11.89 1.14 10.44
CA SER A 49 12.91 0.08 10.51
C SER A 49 12.31 -1.25 10.98
N LEU A 50 11.53 -1.22 12.06
CA LEU A 50 10.85 -2.41 12.59
C LEU A 50 9.83 -2.98 11.59
N PHE A 51 9.07 -2.13 10.92
CA PHE A 51 8.14 -2.54 9.86
C PHE A 51 8.87 -3.24 8.72
N ILE A 52 9.92 -2.63 8.16
CA ILE A 52 10.69 -3.22 7.06
C ILE A 52 11.37 -4.51 7.50
N GLN A 53 11.96 -4.55 8.69
CA GLN A 53 12.59 -5.75 9.23
C GLN A 53 11.59 -6.91 9.33
N ASN A 54 10.40 -6.67 9.89
CA ASN A 54 9.36 -7.68 9.99
C ASN A 54 8.83 -8.08 8.61
N LEU A 55 8.70 -7.13 7.68
CA LEU A 55 8.23 -7.38 6.32
C LEU A 55 9.24 -8.23 5.54
N LEU A 56 10.54 -7.97 5.70
CA LEU A 56 11.61 -8.59 4.92
C LEU A 56 12.33 -9.71 5.68
N ASN A 57 11.62 -10.39 6.59
CA ASN A 57 12.11 -11.57 7.32
C ASN A 57 13.43 -11.34 8.08
N GLY A 58 13.56 -10.20 8.75
CA GLY A 58 14.72 -9.84 9.56
C GLY A 58 15.78 -8.99 8.84
N TYR A 59 15.58 -8.67 7.55
CA TYR A 59 16.51 -7.80 6.83
C TYR A 59 16.54 -6.39 7.42
N ASP A 60 17.74 -5.91 7.74
CA ASP A 60 17.96 -4.56 8.25
C ASP A 60 18.23 -3.59 7.09
N PHE A 61 17.23 -2.79 6.76
CA PHE A 61 17.32 -1.72 5.77
C PHE A 61 17.69 -0.37 6.42
N GLY A 62 17.72 -0.29 7.75
CA GLY A 62 17.79 0.98 8.47
C GLY A 62 16.59 1.88 8.16
N HIS A 63 16.85 3.19 8.15
CA HIS A 63 15.83 4.22 8.03
C HIS A 63 15.58 4.63 6.57
N LEU A 64 14.35 5.07 6.30
CA LEU A 64 13.99 5.66 5.02
C LEU A 64 14.70 7.00 4.85
N TYR A 65 15.45 7.15 3.78
CA TYR A 65 16.06 8.42 3.40
C TYR A 65 15.27 9.12 2.29
N GLU A 66 14.87 8.35 1.28
CA GLU A 66 14.17 8.87 0.11
C GLU A 66 13.15 7.87 -0.40
N ILE A 67 12.04 8.39 -0.92
CA ILE A 67 10.98 7.63 -1.57
C ILE A 67 10.62 8.30 -2.89
N GLU A 68 10.67 7.54 -3.97
CA GLU A 68 10.26 7.96 -5.30
C GLU A 68 9.03 7.18 -5.74
N PHE A 69 8.11 7.86 -6.42
CA PHE A 69 6.92 7.24 -7.00
C PHE A 69 7.03 7.31 -8.52
N TRP A 70 6.87 6.16 -9.18
CA TRP A 70 6.95 6.05 -10.64
C TRP A 70 8.20 6.71 -11.25
N PRO A 71 9.42 6.40 -10.75
CA PRO A 71 10.62 6.94 -11.37
C PRO A 71 10.71 6.46 -12.82
N TYR A 72 11.21 7.35 -13.68
CA TYR A 72 11.46 7.03 -15.07
C TYR A 72 12.80 6.31 -15.19
N TRP A 73 12.78 5.03 -15.52
CA TRP A 73 13.96 4.28 -15.93
C TRP A 73 13.84 3.84 -17.40
N GLU A 74 14.94 3.37 -17.96
CA GLU A 74 15.01 3.03 -19.37
C GLU A 74 15.82 1.77 -19.66
N ILE A 75 15.28 0.92 -20.54
CA ILE A 75 16.00 -0.17 -21.19
C ILE A 75 15.80 -0.05 -22.68
N ASN A 76 16.86 0.18 -23.45
CA ASN A 76 16.81 0.22 -24.92
C ASN A 76 15.70 1.16 -25.48
N ASN A 77 15.57 2.38 -24.94
CA ASN A 77 14.49 3.34 -25.28
C ASN A 77 13.07 2.92 -24.85
N ALA A 78 12.91 1.83 -24.11
CA ALA A 78 11.64 1.47 -23.48
C ALA A 78 11.61 2.00 -22.03
N ARG A 79 10.54 2.76 -21.71
CA ARG A 79 10.27 3.23 -20.35
C ARG A 79 9.96 2.06 -19.44
N ILE A 80 10.72 1.96 -18.34
CA ILE A 80 10.46 1.06 -17.22
C ILE A 80 10.11 1.95 -16.01
N GLU A 81 9.01 1.64 -15.35
CA GLU A 81 8.45 2.47 -14.28
C GLU A 81 8.01 1.56 -13.14
N PRO A 82 8.87 1.33 -12.13
CA PRO A 82 8.44 0.72 -10.87
C PRO A 82 7.42 1.62 -10.18
N ASP A 83 6.54 1.05 -9.35
CA ASP A 83 5.55 1.86 -8.65
C ASP A 83 6.17 2.76 -7.57
N VAL A 84 7.07 2.20 -6.75
CA VAL A 84 7.75 2.92 -5.66
C VAL A 84 9.19 2.45 -5.55
N VAL A 85 10.12 3.37 -5.28
CA VAL A 85 11.50 3.04 -4.95
C VAL A 85 11.85 3.69 -3.62
N LEU A 86 12.39 2.91 -2.68
CA LEU A 86 12.83 3.35 -1.37
C LEU A 86 14.34 3.29 -1.30
N PHE A 87 14.96 4.36 -0.82
CA PHE A 87 16.39 4.42 -0.56
C PHE A 87 16.65 4.69 0.90
N ASN A 88 17.69 4.05 1.44
CA ASN A 88 18.28 4.45 2.71
C ASN A 88 19.51 5.35 2.50
N GLN A 89 20.10 5.83 3.59
CA GLN A 89 21.30 6.70 3.53
C GLN A 89 22.52 6.02 2.90
N MET A 90 22.56 4.69 2.89
CA MET A 90 23.64 3.89 2.30
C MET A 90 23.35 3.46 0.85
N GLN A 91 22.31 4.02 0.22
CA GLN A 91 21.87 3.69 -1.14
C GLN A 91 21.41 2.22 -1.32
N GLN A 92 21.09 1.52 -0.22
CA GLN A 92 20.35 0.27 -0.33
C GLN A 92 18.95 0.59 -0.86
N THR A 93 18.48 -0.22 -1.79
CA THR A 93 17.29 0.10 -2.58
C THR A 93 16.25 -1.01 -2.47
N ILE A 94 15.01 -0.63 -2.13
CA ILE A 94 13.83 -1.48 -2.28
C ILE A 94 13.03 -0.97 -3.47
N ILE A 95 12.87 -1.82 -4.49
CA ILE A 95 12.02 -1.60 -5.66
C ILE A 95 10.69 -2.28 -5.37
N VAL A 96 9.61 -1.50 -5.38
CA VAL A 96 8.26 -1.99 -5.11
C VAL A 96 7.48 -2.04 -6.41
N GLU A 97 6.90 -3.21 -6.67
CA GLU A 97 5.94 -3.42 -7.75
C GLU A 97 4.62 -3.93 -7.17
N ALA A 98 3.58 -3.12 -7.23
CA ALA A 98 2.32 -3.38 -6.60
C ALA A 98 1.26 -3.75 -7.64
N LYS A 99 0.47 -4.77 -7.31
CA LYS A 99 -0.72 -5.15 -8.08
C LYS A 99 -1.92 -5.11 -7.19
N ARG A 100 -3.06 -4.69 -7.76
CA ARG A 100 -4.24 -4.32 -6.99
C ARG A 100 -4.72 -5.41 -6.04
N TYR A 101 -4.90 -6.64 -6.53
CA TYR A 101 -5.62 -7.67 -5.76
C TYR A 101 -4.71 -8.74 -5.20
N ASP A 102 -4.94 -9.10 -3.95
CA ASP A 102 -4.44 -10.35 -3.40
C ASP A 102 -5.21 -11.53 -4.01
N ASN A 103 -4.55 -12.69 -4.12
CA ASN A 103 -5.14 -13.95 -4.58
C ASN A 103 -5.57 -13.98 -6.06
N THR A 104 -5.08 -13.04 -6.87
CA THR A 104 -5.27 -12.97 -8.32
C THR A 104 -3.91 -12.93 -9.00
N GLN A 105 -3.67 -13.73 -10.05
CA GLN A 105 -2.40 -13.67 -10.78
C GLN A 105 -2.31 -12.40 -11.65
N GLN A 106 -1.54 -11.42 -11.19
CA GLN A 106 -1.27 -10.14 -11.86
C GLN A 106 0.23 -9.79 -11.87
N GLN A 107 1.06 -10.54 -11.15
CA GLN A 107 2.51 -10.40 -11.20
C GLN A 107 3.06 -11.08 -12.46
N TYR A 108 3.92 -10.38 -13.20
CA TYR A 108 4.53 -10.85 -14.43
C TYR A 108 6.06 -10.83 -14.33
N ALA A 109 6.69 -12.01 -14.40
CA ALA A 109 8.14 -12.14 -14.26
C ALA A 109 8.94 -11.28 -15.27
N TYR A 110 8.41 -11.06 -16.47
CA TYR A 110 9.07 -10.21 -17.47
C TYR A 110 9.12 -8.74 -17.06
N GLN A 111 8.04 -8.22 -16.47
CA GLN A 111 8.01 -6.86 -15.94
C GLN A 111 9.02 -6.70 -14.81
N LEU A 112 8.99 -7.63 -13.85
CA LEU A 112 9.90 -7.65 -12.70
C LEU A 112 11.38 -7.78 -13.11
N ALA A 113 11.68 -8.61 -14.12
CA ALA A 113 13.03 -8.72 -14.67
C ALA A 113 13.49 -7.43 -15.37
N ASN A 114 12.57 -6.69 -16.01
CA ASN A 114 12.89 -5.37 -16.57
C ASN A 114 13.19 -4.36 -15.47
N GLU A 115 12.45 -4.35 -14.37
CA GLU A 115 12.74 -3.44 -13.25
C GLU A 115 14.11 -3.71 -12.62
N ILE A 116 14.48 -4.99 -12.43
CA ILE A 116 15.81 -5.37 -11.93
C ILE A 116 16.91 -4.93 -12.91
N GLN A 117 16.74 -5.18 -14.21
CA GLN A 117 17.71 -4.77 -15.22
C GLN A 117 17.81 -3.24 -15.30
N ALA A 118 16.69 -2.53 -15.21
CA ALA A 118 16.66 -1.08 -15.27
C ALA A 118 17.34 -0.49 -14.03
N ALA A 119 17.14 -1.06 -12.85
CA ALA A 119 17.87 -0.67 -11.64
C ALA A 119 19.38 -0.87 -11.82
N TYR A 120 19.81 -2.02 -12.35
CA TYR A 120 21.22 -2.28 -12.65
C TYR A 120 21.81 -1.26 -13.64
N ASN A 121 21.06 -0.89 -14.69
CA ASN A 121 21.48 0.16 -15.63
C ASN A 121 21.61 1.54 -14.99
N ASN A 122 20.90 1.79 -13.88
CA ASN A 122 20.97 3.02 -13.08
C ASN A 122 21.95 2.87 -11.90
N GLU A 123 22.91 1.93 -11.97
CA GLU A 123 23.95 1.71 -10.97
C GLU A 123 23.45 1.27 -9.58
N ILE A 124 22.21 0.78 -9.50
CA ILE A 124 21.63 0.21 -8.28
C ILE A 124 22.06 -1.25 -8.18
N ASN A 125 22.91 -1.55 -7.21
CA ASN A 125 23.45 -2.88 -6.97
C ASN A 125 22.64 -3.62 -5.89
N ASP A 126 22.52 -4.94 -6.05
CA ASP A 126 21.87 -5.84 -5.09
C ASP A 126 20.46 -5.40 -4.62
N PRO A 127 19.55 -4.95 -5.53
CA PRO A 127 18.26 -4.41 -5.12
C PRO A 127 17.40 -5.46 -4.43
N ILE A 128 16.52 -4.98 -3.55
CA ILE A 128 15.43 -5.77 -2.99
C ILE A 128 14.20 -5.51 -3.86
N LEU A 129 13.75 -6.53 -4.59
CA LEU A 129 12.47 -6.50 -5.28
C LEU A 129 11.35 -6.93 -4.33
N LEU A 130 10.48 -6.01 -3.96
CA LEU A 130 9.30 -6.22 -3.13
C LEU A 130 8.04 -6.18 -4.01
N THR A 131 7.47 -7.35 -4.30
CA THR A 131 6.17 -7.41 -5.00
C THR A 131 5.05 -7.37 -3.97
N VAL A 132 4.06 -6.50 -4.17
CA VAL A 132 2.87 -6.38 -3.30
C VAL A 132 1.62 -6.76 -4.11
N GLY A 133 0.76 -7.62 -3.57
CA GLY A 133 -0.44 -8.06 -4.31
C GLY A 133 -0.11 -8.91 -5.55
N GLY A 134 -1.14 -9.27 -6.32
CA GLY A 134 -1.01 -9.88 -7.64
C GLY A 134 -0.50 -11.32 -7.71
N MET A 135 -0.44 -12.03 -6.60
CA MET A 135 -0.20 -13.47 -6.61
C MET A 135 -1.52 -14.21 -6.42
N HIS A 136 -1.75 -15.27 -7.21
CA HIS A 136 -2.91 -16.13 -7.01
C HIS A 136 -2.90 -16.82 -5.63
N GLU A 137 -1.71 -17.21 -5.15
CA GLU A 137 -1.51 -17.78 -3.83
C GLU A 137 -0.07 -17.52 -3.38
N TYR A 138 0.12 -17.10 -2.13
CA TYR A 138 1.40 -16.75 -1.52
C TYR A 138 2.15 -17.96 -0.93
N SER A 139 1.99 -19.15 -1.49
CA SER A 139 2.71 -20.35 -1.04
C SER A 139 4.20 -20.28 -1.37
N ALA A 140 5.04 -20.93 -0.56
CA ALA A 140 6.49 -20.97 -0.80
C ALA A 140 6.86 -21.54 -2.19
N LYS A 141 6.03 -22.46 -2.70
CA LYS A 141 6.17 -23.02 -4.05
C LYS A 141 6.00 -21.94 -5.12
N ASN A 142 4.92 -21.15 -5.06
CA ASN A 142 4.64 -20.12 -6.06
C ASN A 142 5.65 -18.97 -6.01
N LYS A 143 6.10 -18.59 -4.81
CA LYS A 143 7.19 -17.60 -4.64
C LYS A 143 8.48 -18.07 -5.30
N LYS A 144 8.87 -19.34 -5.10
CA LYS A 144 10.03 -19.95 -5.76
C LYS A 144 9.86 -20.03 -7.27
N GLN A 145 8.66 -20.32 -7.75
CA GLN A 145 8.36 -20.37 -9.18
C GLN A 145 8.49 -18.99 -9.83
N LEU A 146 7.93 -17.94 -9.22
CA LEU A 146 8.10 -16.56 -9.70
C LEU A 146 9.57 -16.17 -9.74
N LYS A 147 10.32 -16.44 -8.66
CA LYS A 147 11.76 -16.20 -8.63
C LYS A 147 12.48 -16.89 -9.80
N LYS A 148 12.22 -18.19 -10.00
CA LYS A 148 12.81 -18.95 -11.10
C LYS A 148 12.49 -18.33 -12.46
N GLN A 149 11.25 -17.89 -12.70
CA GLN A 149 10.88 -17.26 -13.96
C GLN A 149 11.63 -15.94 -14.19
N ILE A 150 11.87 -15.15 -13.15
CA ILE A 150 12.69 -13.93 -13.24
C ILE A 150 14.15 -14.31 -13.55
N ASP A 151 14.71 -15.28 -12.81
CA ASP A 151 16.08 -15.76 -13.00
C ASP A 151 16.30 -16.29 -14.44
N ASP A 152 15.37 -17.09 -14.96
CA ASP A 152 15.43 -17.64 -16.33
C ASP A 152 15.45 -16.50 -17.39
N ILE A 153 14.71 -15.40 -17.16
CA ILE A 153 14.68 -14.24 -18.07
C ILE A 153 15.98 -13.44 -18.00
N LEU A 154 16.52 -13.20 -16.80
CA LEU A 154 17.80 -12.49 -16.63
C LEU A 154 18.95 -13.30 -17.22
N GLN A 155 18.97 -14.62 -17.00
CA GLN A 155 19.96 -15.52 -17.56
C GLN A 155 19.88 -15.55 -19.10
N ALA A 156 18.68 -15.59 -19.69
CA ALA A 156 18.51 -15.53 -21.14
C ALA A 156 19.02 -14.21 -21.77
N ARG A 157 19.16 -13.16 -20.96
CA ARG A 157 19.74 -11.86 -21.35
C ARG A 157 21.25 -11.77 -21.06
N ASN A 158 21.87 -12.83 -20.55
CA ASN A 158 23.25 -12.85 -20.05
C ASN A 158 23.52 -11.81 -18.96
N LEU A 159 22.54 -11.59 -18.07
CA LEU A 159 22.66 -10.69 -16.93
C LEU A 159 22.82 -11.48 -15.64
N GLU A 160 24.00 -11.39 -15.02
CA GLU A 160 24.29 -11.95 -13.70
C GLU A 160 24.09 -10.88 -12.62
N ILE A 161 22.82 -10.57 -12.33
CA ILE A 161 22.45 -9.56 -11.33
C ILE A 161 22.04 -10.26 -10.05
N THR A 162 22.71 -9.96 -8.95
CA THR A 162 22.26 -10.37 -7.61
C THR A 162 21.12 -9.46 -7.16
N TYR A 163 20.07 -10.06 -6.60
CA TYR A 163 18.91 -9.36 -6.06
C TYR A 163 18.19 -10.24 -5.04
N GLN A 164 17.36 -9.63 -4.20
CA GLN A 164 16.49 -10.35 -3.25
C GLN A 164 15.03 -10.19 -3.66
N LEU A 165 14.23 -11.25 -3.56
CA LEU A 165 12.80 -11.20 -3.88
C LEU A 165 11.96 -11.44 -2.63
N TYR A 166 11.09 -10.47 -2.33
CA TYR A 166 10.07 -10.59 -1.30
C TYR A 166 8.69 -10.44 -1.94
N VAL A 167 7.84 -11.44 -1.70
CA VAL A 167 6.49 -11.50 -2.27
C VAL A 167 5.48 -11.42 -1.14
N LYS A 168 4.72 -10.33 -1.10
CA LYS A 168 3.81 -9.95 -0.02
C LYS A 168 2.42 -9.62 -0.55
N SER A 169 1.41 -9.92 0.24
CA SER A 169 0.04 -9.46 0.01
C SER A 169 -0.16 -8.06 0.59
N TRP A 170 -1.20 -7.35 0.16
CA TRP A 170 -1.61 -6.11 0.84
C TRP A 170 -1.99 -6.39 2.30
N GLN A 171 -2.54 -7.57 2.58
CA GLN A 171 -2.77 -8.03 3.94
C GLN A 171 -1.47 -8.15 4.76
N ASP A 172 -0.39 -8.70 4.20
CA ASP A 172 0.91 -8.78 4.88
C ASP A 172 1.41 -7.38 5.23
N ILE A 173 1.37 -6.44 4.29
CA ILE A 173 1.76 -5.04 4.52
C ILE A 173 1.00 -4.45 5.71
N TYR A 174 -0.33 -4.60 5.72
CA TYR A 174 -1.15 -4.03 6.78
C TYR A 174 -0.87 -4.67 8.14
N LEU A 175 -0.83 -6.01 8.22
CA LEU A 175 -0.64 -6.72 9.49
C LEU A 175 0.76 -6.47 10.07
N THR A 176 1.78 -6.42 9.22
CA THR A 176 3.15 -6.09 9.65
C THR A 176 3.24 -4.64 10.15
N LEU A 177 2.56 -3.71 9.48
CA LEU A 177 2.52 -2.31 9.91
C LEU A 177 1.75 -2.14 11.24
N GLU A 178 0.61 -2.82 11.38
CA GLU A 178 -0.17 -2.84 12.62
C GLU A 178 0.65 -3.38 13.80
N GLN A 179 1.43 -4.43 13.57
CA GLN A 179 2.34 -4.98 14.57
C GLN A 179 3.41 -3.95 14.97
N ALA A 180 4.14 -3.37 14.00
CA ALA A 180 5.21 -2.40 14.28
C ALA A 180 4.70 -1.19 15.08
N ILE A 181 3.54 -0.65 14.70
CA ILE A 181 2.92 0.49 15.40
C ILE A 181 2.44 0.12 16.80
N LYS A 182 1.95 -1.12 16.99
CA LYS A 182 1.52 -1.59 18.30
C LYS A 182 2.70 -1.71 19.28
N GLU A 183 3.87 -2.10 18.79
CA GLU A 183 5.09 -2.24 19.59
C GLU A 183 5.63 -0.87 20.05
N ASP A 184 5.52 0.16 19.21
CA ASP A 184 5.89 1.54 19.52
C ASP A 184 4.99 2.22 20.56
N LYS A 185 3.73 1.76 20.69
CA LYS A 185 2.70 2.27 21.63
C LYS A 185 2.26 3.72 21.37
N ALA A 186 2.72 4.38 20.32
CA ALA A 186 2.20 5.69 19.93
C ALA A 186 0.74 5.61 19.46
N GLN A 187 -0.16 6.25 20.20
CA GLN A 187 -1.56 6.35 19.81
C GLN A 187 -1.79 7.16 18.54
N PHE A 188 -0.91 8.12 18.21
CA PHE A 188 -1.09 8.97 17.02
C PHE A 188 -0.93 8.19 15.71
N LEU A 189 -0.09 7.15 15.69
CA LEU A 189 0.12 6.28 14.53
C LEU A 189 -1.12 5.43 14.20
N GLN A 190 -2.07 5.30 15.12
CA GLN A 190 -3.36 4.65 14.84
C GLN A 190 -4.20 5.42 13.80
N ARG A 191 -3.99 6.73 13.66
CA ARG A 191 -4.63 7.54 12.61
C ARG A 191 -4.12 7.15 11.24
N LEU A 192 -2.79 7.00 11.11
CA LEU A 192 -2.14 6.54 9.88
C LEU A 192 -2.63 5.14 9.47
N LEU A 193 -2.74 4.20 10.43
CA LEU A 193 -3.36 2.90 10.17
C LEU A 193 -4.83 3.01 9.75
N SER A 194 -5.58 3.96 10.33
CA SER A 194 -6.98 4.20 9.95
C SER A 194 -7.09 4.67 8.51
N ASP A 195 -6.25 5.62 8.10
CA ASP A 195 -6.21 6.13 6.73
C ASP A 195 -5.89 4.99 5.73
N ILE A 196 -4.97 4.09 6.09
CA ILE A 196 -4.64 2.92 5.26
C ILE A 196 -5.83 1.95 5.20
N ARG A 197 -6.54 1.70 6.32
CA ARG A 197 -7.77 0.88 6.30
C ARG A 197 -8.84 1.48 5.40
N GLU A 198 -9.05 2.79 5.49
CA GLU A 198 -10.02 3.50 4.65
C GLU A 198 -9.65 3.40 3.17
N ALA A 199 -8.36 3.50 2.83
CA ALA A 199 -7.89 3.24 1.47
C ALA A 199 -8.17 1.79 1.05
N TYR A 200 -7.86 0.80 1.88
CA TYR A 200 -8.13 -0.61 1.60
C TYR A 200 -9.62 -0.86 1.37
N ASP A 201 -10.48 -0.35 2.24
CA ASP A 201 -11.94 -0.46 2.13
C ASP A 201 -12.44 0.21 0.84
N TRP A 202 -11.86 1.37 0.48
CA TRP A 202 -12.19 2.06 -0.77
C TRP A 202 -11.78 1.28 -2.03
N HIS A 203 -10.68 0.51 -1.94
CA HIS A 203 -10.16 -0.30 -3.04
C HIS A 203 -10.66 -1.76 -3.04
N ASP A 204 -11.54 -2.14 -2.12
CA ASP A 204 -12.04 -3.51 -1.88
C ASP A 204 -10.91 -4.52 -1.56
N ILE A 205 -9.93 -4.07 -0.78
CA ILE A 205 -8.79 -4.86 -0.33
C ILE A 205 -8.99 -5.27 1.13
N ARG A 206 -8.79 -6.56 1.42
CA ARG A 206 -8.97 -7.09 2.76
C ARG A 206 -7.69 -7.03 3.57
N TYR A 207 -7.69 -6.21 4.61
CA TYR A 207 -6.58 -6.16 5.56
C TYR A 207 -6.62 -7.26 6.64
N LYS A 208 -7.78 -7.93 6.85
CA LYS A 208 -7.94 -9.04 7.81
C LYS A 208 -8.09 -10.40 7.10
N PRO A 209 -7.58 -11.49 7.69
CA PRO A 209 -7.74 -12.83 7.14
C PRO A 209 -9.22 -13.22 7.07
N TYR A 210 -9.54 -14.13 6.14
CA TYR A 210 -10.87 -14.73 6.07
C TYR A 210 -11.18 -15.45 7.39
N GLN A 211 -12.34 -15.13 7.96
CA GLN A 211 -12.93 -15.91 9.05
C GLN A 211 -14.07 -16.73 8.47
N TRP A 212 -13.94 -18.05 8.49
CA TRP A 212 -15.03 -18.92 8.06
C TRP A 212 -16.12 -18.97 9.14
N LEU A 213 -17.39 -19.08 8.75
CA LEU A 213 -18.51 -19.15 9.71
C LEU A 213 -18.29 -20.23 10.79
N LYS A 214 -17.72 -21.37 10.39
CA LYS A 214 -17.38 -22.50 11.30
C LYS A 214 -16.28 -22.16 12.34
N GLU A 215 -15.48 -21.14 12.08
CA GLU A 215 -14.40 -20.67 12.96
C GLU A 215 -14.87 -19.55 13.89
N LEU A 216 -16.05 -18.96 13.62
CA LEU A 216 -16.65 -17.98 14.51
C LEU A 216 -17.13 -18.69 15.77
N LYS A 217 -16.77 -18.11 16.91
CA LYS A 217 -17.29 -18.56 18.21
C LYS A 217 -18.80 -18.40 18.20
N GLU A 218 -19.51 -19.50 18.44
CA GLU A 218 -20.96 -19.49 18.55
C GLU A 218 -21.39 -18.45 19.61
N GLN A 219 -22.10 -17.42 19.17
CA GLN A 219 -22.75 -16.50 20.08
C GLN A 219 -24.11 -17.09 20.44
N LYS A 220 -24.24 -17.58 21.67
CA LYS A 220 -25.54 -17.96 22.22
C LYS A 220 -26.39 -16.69 22.29
N ILE A 221 -27.36 -16.57 21.40
CA ILE A 221 -28.37 -15.50 21.47
C ILE A 221 -29.24 -15.83 22.68
N THR A 222 -28.95 -15.22 23.82
CA THR A 222 -29.69 -15.42 25.07
C THR A 222 -30.87 -14.46 25.21
N TYR A 223 -31.11 -13.63 24.20
CA TYR A 223 -32.14 -12.61 24.21
C TYR A 223 -33.30 -13.04 23.30
N THR A 224 -34.47 -13.25 23.89
CA THR A 224 -35.73 -13.51 23.17
C THR A 224 -36.40 -12.23 22.68
N GLU A 225 -35.85 -11.07 23.06
CA GLU A 225 -36.30 -9.75 22.68
C GLU A 225 -35.08 -8.93 22.28
N TYR A 226 -35.25 -7.97 21.36
CA TYR A 226 -34.18 -7.00 21.11
C TYR A 226 -33.80 -6.35 22.44
N PRO A 227 -32.51 -6.32 22.83
CA PRO A 227 -32.12 -5.49 23.96
C PRO A 227 -32.65 -4.11 23.65
N GLN A 228 -33.49 -3.56 24.54
CA GLN A 228 -33.82 -2.15 24.47
C GLN A 228 -32.46 -1.47 24.58
N LEU A 229 -31.88 -1.08 23.44
CA LEU A 229 -30.77 -0.15 23.38
C LEU A 229 -31.19 0.92 24.35
N ILE A 230 -30.46 1.01 25.47
CA ILE A 230 -30.70 2.02 26.47
C ILE A 230 -30.87 3.27 25.64
N LYS A 231 -32.09 3.83 25.64
CA LYS A 231 -32.29 5.20 25.20
C LYS A 231 -31.47 5.96 26.23
N GLN A 232 -30.15 6.06 26.01
CA GLN A 232 -29.42 7.21 26.47
C GLN A 232 -30.27 8.32 25.88
N LYS A 233 -31.02 8.98 26.75
CA LYS A 233 -31.51 10.31 26.46
C LYS A 233 -30.25 11.01 26.05
N ASN A 234 -30.06 11.10 24.75
CA ASN A 234 -29.09 11.99 24.18
C ASN A 234 -29.51 13.35 24.73
N THR A 235 -28.85 13.78 25.79
CA THR A 235 -28.86 15.17 26.24
C THR A 235 -28.00 15.95 25.24
N TRP A 236 -28.30 15.82 23.95
CA TRP A 236 -27.93 16.84 23.00
C TRP A 236 -28.74 18.05 23.44
N ILE A 237 -28.08 18.95 24.16
CA ILE A 237 -28.50 20.34 24.20
C ILE A 237 -28.66 20.71 22.74
N GLN A 238 -29.89 20.98 22.32
CA GLN A 238 -30.18 21.45 20.98
C GLN A 238 -29.24 22.63 20.73
N LEU A 239 -28.23 22.44 19.88
CA LEU A 239 -27.35 23.54 19.50
C LEU A 239 -28.26 24.61 18.92
N LYS A 240 -28.19 25.82 19.49
CA LYS A 240 -28.95 26.95 18.97
C LYS A 240 -28.71 27.01 17.46
N PRO A 241 -29.77 27.16 16.64
CA PRO A 241 -29.58 27.30 15.20
C PRO A 241 -28.61 28.47 14.97
N ILE A 242 -27.45 28.16 14.43
CA ILE A 242 -26.57 29.17 13.86
C ILE A 242 -27.27 29.56 12.56
N ASN A 243 -27.93 30.72 12.57
CA ASN A 243 -28.40 31.35 11.36
C ASN A 243 -27.17 31.74 10.54
N LEU A 244 -26.68 30.81 9.72
CA LEU A 244 -25.73 31.10 8.66
C LEU A 244 -26.51 31.91 7.62
N THR A 245 -26.55 33.22 7.79
CA THR A 245 -26.85 34.14 6.69
C THR A 245 -25.72 34.01 5.68
N HIS A 246 -26.07 33.86 4.40
CA HIS A 246 -25.19 33.62 3.25
C HIS A 246 -24.04 34.63 3.02
N GLU A 247 -23.78 35.56 3.94
CA GLU A 247 -22.99 36.75 3.65
C GLU A 247 -21.50 36.66 4.00
N LYS A 248 -20.99 35.66 4.73
CA LYS A 248 -19.54 35.56 4.97
C LYS A 248 -19.04 34.12 5.08
N PHE A 249 -18.75 33.51 3.94
CA PHE A 249 -17.66 32.53 3.90
C PHE A 249 -16.34 33.30 3.92
N PRO A 250 -15.43 33.08 4.89
CA PRO A 250 -14.07 33.58 4.75
C PRO A 250 -13.44 32.88 3.55
N SER A 251 -12.97 33.65 2.57
CA SER A 251 -12.22 33.12 1.44
C SER A 251 -10.93 32.49 1.96
N PHE A 252 -10.72 31.20 1.63
CA PHE A 252 -9.44 30.50 1.87
C PHE A 252 -8.36 30.86 0.85
N LEU A 253 -8.63 31.84 -0.01
CA LEU A 253 -7.65 32.49 -0.85
C LEU A 253 -7.41 33.87 -0.22
N GLY A 254 -6.18 34.08 0.23
CA GLY A 254 -5.75 35.37 0.78
C GLY A 254 -6.05 36.49 -0.19
N GLU A 255 -6.46 37.64 0.35
CA GLU A 255 -6.67 38.86 -0.41
C GLU A 255 -5.36 39.23 -1.14
N CYS A 256 -5.47 39.51 -2.44
CA CYS A 256 -4.38 40.08 -3.25
C CYS A 256 -4.14 41.56 -2.89
#